data_AF-A0AAP6TG91-F1
#
_entry.id   AF-A0AAP6TG91-F1
#
_cell.length_a   1.000
_cell.length_b   1.000
_cell.length_c   1.000
_cell.angle_alpha   90.00
_cell.angle_beta   90.00
_cell.angle_gamma   90.00
#
_symmetry.space_group_name_H-M   'P 1'
#
loop_
_entity.id
_entity.type
_entity.pdbx_description
1 polymer ?
#
loop_
_entity_poly.entity_id
_entity_poly.type
_entity_poly.pdbx_seq_one_letter_code
_entity_poly.pdbx_strand_id
1 'polypeptide(L)'
;FRNKFGKFLSQSFLNSNNVIKQEIIKIIKDEYYYYDQENTKKYLIKFCQDLIEHIKEHRNQINDCHFTNILNKDAEKTNSSSILTSLFLTANNIPNNLSSNFSKAVEYYFAKNKEIYGDGYEKYLDEYFRNVLGEKSYLILIDDFSGTGKSISDFIDAIKKYILTLKIEIIIFCIHITEDAEKK
;
A
#
# COMPACT_ATOMS: atom_id res chain seq x y z
N PHE A 1 -20.74 5.94 7.73
CA PHE A 1 -20.10 4.60 7.75
C PHE A 1 -20.99 3.52 7.12
N ARG A 2 -22.10 3.08 7.76
CA ARG A 2 -23.01 2.01 7.28
C ARG A 2 -23.35 2.04 5.77
N ASN A 3 -23.75 3.19 5.23
CA ASN A 3 -24.12 3.29 3.81
C ASN A 3 -22.92 3.17 2.84
N LYS A 4 -21.73 3.63 3.23
CA LYS A 4 -20.51 3.50 2.40
C LYS A 4 -19.99 2.07 2.46
N PHE A 5 -20.02 1.46 3.65
CA PHE A 5 -19.59 0.08 3.85
C PHE A 5 -20.54 -0.94 3.20
N GLY A 6 -21.85 -0.75 3.32
CA GLY A 6 -22.84 -1.56 2.59
C GLY A 6 -22.66 -1.45 1.08
N LYS A 7 -22.34 -0.25 0.56
CA LYS A 7 -21.98 -0.07 -0.86
C LYS A 7 -20.71 -0.82 -1.24
N PHE A 8 -19.66 -0.75 -0.41
CA PHE A 8 -18.43 -1.53 -0.61
C PHE A 8 -18.71 -3.04 -0.67
N LEU A 9 -19.39 -3.61 0.33
CA LEU A 9 -19.75 -5.03 0.34
C LEU A 9 -20.69 -5.45 -0.80
N SER A 10 -21.39 -4.50 -1.42
CA SER A 10 -22.29 -4.75 -2.54
C SER A 10 -21.61 -4.68 -3.91
N GLN A 11 -20.30 -4.38 -3.97
CA GLN A 11 -19.56 -4.36 -5.23
C GLN A 11 -19.63 -5.72 -5.93
N SER A 12 -19.78 -5.69 -7.27
CA SER A 12 -19.93 -6.88 -8.11
C SER A 12 -18.81 -7.90 -7.88
N PHE A 13 -17.58 -7.43 -7.78
CA PHE A 13 -16.41 -8.26 -7.49
C PHE A 13 -16.54 -9.08 -6.21
N LEU A 14 -17.00 -8.47 -5.11
CA LEU A 14 -17.17 -9.15 -3.82
C LEU A 14 -18.38 -10.10 -3.84
N ASN A 15 -19.43 -9.75 -4.57
CA ASN A 15 -20.56 -10.66 -4.76
C ASN A 15 -20.17 -11.90 -5.57
N SER A 16 -19.26 -11.76 -6.54
CA SER A 16 -18.70 -12.87 -7.32
C SER A 16 -17.66 -13.68 -6.54
N ASN A 17 -17.04 -13.12 -5.49
CA ASN A 17 -16.04 -13.77 -4.66
C ASN A 17 -16.50 -13.87 -3.20
N ASN A 18 -17.48 -14.75 -2.93
CA ASN A 18 -18.11 -14.85 -1.61
C ASN A 18 -17.11 -15.23 -0.49
N VAL A 19 -16.06 -16.02 -0.79
CA VAL A 19 -15.02 -16.36 0.20
C VAL A 19 -14.34 -15.11 0.74
N ILE A 20 -13.87 -14.23 -0.15
CA ILE A 20 -13.25 -12.95 0.20
C ILE A 20 -14.25 -12.07 0.96
N LYS A 21 -15.50 -12.03 0.49
CA LYS A 21 -16.56 -11.24 1.14
C LYS A 21 -16.83 -11.70 2.58
N GLN A 22 -16.88 -13.01 2.84
CA GLN A 22 -17.09 -13.53 4.19
C GLN A 22 -15.90 -13.25 5.10
N GLU A 23 -14.67 -13.33 4.59
CA GLU A 23 -13.49 -12.99 5.40
C GLU A 23 -13.47 -11.51 5.77
N ILE A 24 -13.82 -10.61 4.83
CA ILE A 24 -13.98 -9.17 5.13
C ILE A 24 -15.05 -8.95 6.19
N ILE A 25 -16.21 -9.64 6.10
CA ILE A 25 -17.29 -9.51 7.10
C ILE A 25 -16.81 -10.00 8.47
N LYS A 26 -16.10 -11.11 8.52
CA LYS A 26 -15.54 -11.69 9.75
C LYS A 26 -14.55 -10.73 10.40
N ILE A 27 -13.58 -10.22 9.63
CA ILE A 27 -12.63 -9.20 10.11
C ILE A 27 -13.38 -7.99 10.68
N ILE A 28 -14.45 -7.54 10.03
CA ILE A 28 -15.20 -6.38 10.50
C ILE A 28 -16.10 -6.69 11.69
N LYS A 29 -16.54 -7.93 11.85
CA LYS A 29 -17.34 -8.32 13.00
C LYS A 29 -16.48 -8.51 14.24
N ASP A 30 -15.31 -9.10 14.05
CA ASP A 30 -14.48 -9.62 15.15
C ASP A 30 -13.27 -8.70 15.45
N GLU A 31 -12.87 -7.85 14.50
CA GLU A 31 -11.65 -7.00 14.60
C GLU A 31 -11.91 -5.50 14.38
N TYR A 32 -13.17 -5.10 14.14
CA TYR A 32 -13.55 -3.68 14.04
C TYR A 32 -13.66 -3.06 15.43
N TYR A 33 -12.66 -2.28 15.81
CA TYR A 33 -12.64 -1.52 17.05
C TYR A 33 -12.48 -0.02 16.80
N TYR A 34 -12.91 0.77 17.77
CA TYR A 34 -12.54 2.18 17.87
C TYR A 34 -11.11 2.25 18.38
N TYR A 35 -10.22 2.86 17.59
CA TYR A 35 -8.81 2.93 17.92
C TYR A 35 -8.41 4.38 18.17
N ASP A 36 -7.83 4.63 19.34
CA ASP A 36 -6.96 5.77 19.56
C ASP A 36 -5.60 5.54 18.87
N GLN A 37 -4.71 6.53 18.95
CA GLN A 37 -3.39 6.48 18.35
C GLN A 37 -2.53 5.34 18.90
N GLU A 38 -2.66 5.01 20.20
CA GLU A 38 -1.87 3.96 20.84
C GLU A 38 -2.27 2.58 20.34
N ASN A 39 -3.58 2.32 20.21
CA ASN A 39 -4.07 1.05 19.72
C ASN A 39 -3.82 0.88 18.22
N THR A 40 -3.88 1.97 17.43
CA THR A 40 -3.43 1.95 16.03
C THR A 40 -1.98 1.49 15.95
N LYS A 41 -1.10 2.02 16.81
CA LYS A 41 0.31 1.59 16.86
C LYS A 41 0.46 0.11 17.22
N LYS A 42 -0.29 -0.40 18.21
CA LYS A 42 -0.29 -1.83 18.58
C LYS A 42 -0.69 -2.72 17.40
N TYR A 43 -1.71 -2.32 16.65
CA TYR A 43 -2.16 -3.05 15.46
C TYR A 43 -1.07 -3.07 14.37
N LEU A 44 -0.45 -1.92 14.07
CA LEU A 44 0.63 -1.82 13.09
C LEU A 44 1.85 -2.68 13.48
N ILE A 45 2.15 -2.78 14.79
CA ILE A 45 3.23 -3.63 15.31
C ILE A 45 2.90 -5.11 15.13
N LYS A 46 1.71 -5.54 15.55
CA LYS A 46 1.27 -6.92 15.39
C LYS A 46 1.30 -7.34 13.92
N PHE A 47 0.75 -6.51 13.03
CA PHE A 47 0.77 -6.79 11.60
C PHE A 47 2.20 -6.93 11.05
N CYS A 48 3.13 -6.08 11.50
CA CYS A 48 4.53 -6.20 11.08
C CYS A 48 5.20 -7.48 11.58
N GLN A 49 4.84 -7.97 12.78
CA GLN A 49 5.30 -9.26 13.27
C GLN A 49 4.83 -10.40 12.36
N ASP A 50 3.54 -10.41 12.02
CA ASP A 50 2.95 -11.41 11.11
C ASP A 50 3.63 -11.36 9.72
N LEU A 51 3.86 -10.15 9.19
CA LEU A 51 4.59 -9.95 7.94
C LEU A 51 6.03 -10.49 8.01
N ILE A 52 6.75 -10.21 9.10
CA ILE A 52 8.13 -10.70 9.31
C ILE A 52 8.16 -12.22 9.36
N GLU A 53 7.20 -12.86 10.03
CA GLU A 53 7.08 -14.31 10.07
C GLU A 53 6.85 -14.89 8.66
N HIS A 54 5.90 -14.35 7.91
CA HIS A 54 5.64 -14.73 6.51
C HIS A 54 6.89 -14.58 5.61
N ILE A 55 7.64 -13.49 5.74
CA ILE A 55 8.88 -13.29 4.97
C ILE A 55 9.97 -14.30 5.40
N LYS A 56 10.09 -14.57 6.70
CA LYS A 56 11.08 -15.53 7.24
C LYS A 56 10.83 -16.96 6.79
N GLU A 57 9.58 -17.37 6.62
CA GLU A 57 9.23 -18.69 6.04
C GLU A 57 9.84 -18.90 4.65
N HIS A 58 10.07 -17.81 3.92
CA HIS A 58 10.72 -17.79 2.62
C HIS A 58 12.24 -17.56 2.68
N ARG A 59 12.84 -17.64 3.88
CA ARG A 59 14.27 -17.39 4.16
C ARG A 59 14.74 -15.96 3.87
N ASN A 60 13.81 -15.01 3.89
CA ASN A 60 14.11 -13.59 3.72
C ASN A 60 14.08 -12.84 5.06
N GLN A 61 14.56 -11.61 5.06
CA GLN A 61 14.55 -10.69 6.19
C GLN A 61 13.87 -9.37 5.80
N ILE A 62 13.55 -8.55 6.80
CA ILE A 62 12.97 -7.22 6.58
C ILE A 62 13.83 -6.34 5.66
N ASN A 63 15.16 -6.51 5.70
CA ASN A 63 16.09 -5.80 4.84
C ASN A 63 16.02 -6.23 3.38
N ASP A 64 15.37 -7.35 3.06
CA ASP A 64 15.11 -7.79 1.69
C ASP A 64 13.82 -7.18 1.12
N CYS A 65 13.13 -6.35 1.91
CA CYS A 65 11.91 -5.67 1.50
C CYS A 65 12.19 -4.23 1.06
N HIS A 66 11.35 -3.76 0.14
CA HIS A 66 11.13 -2.36 -0.17
C HIS A 66 9.69 -1.97 0.17
N PHE A 67 9.49 -0.86 0.88
CA PHE A 67 8.18 -0.38 1.28
C PHE A 67 7.78 0.85 0.46
N THR A 68 6.57 0.86 -0.09
CA THR A 68 6.00 2.04 -0.75
C THR A 68 4.51 2.16 -0.49
N ASN A 69 4.04 3.40 -0.40
CA ASN A 69 2.62 3.68 -0.48
C ASN A 69 2.13 3.51 -1.92
N ILE A 70 0.86 3.13 -2.08
CA ILE A 70 0.19 3.18 -3.38
C ILE A 70 -0.15 4.63 -3.70
N LEU A 71 0.21 5.07 -4.91
CA LEU A 71 -0.05 6.42 -5.40
C LEU A 71 -1.21 6.42 -6.39
N ASN A 72 -2.00 7.49 -6.37
CA ASN A 72 -2.97 7.76 -7.43
C ASN A 72 -2.26 8.32 -8.67
N LYS A 73 -3.00 8.52 -9.77
CA LYS A 73 -2.47 9.12 -11.03
C LYS A 73 -1.79 10.48 -10.83
N ASP A 74 -2.17 11.19 -9.77
CA ASP A 74 -1.56 12.44 -9.35
C ASP A 74 -0.71 12.16 -8.12
N ALA A 75 0.61 12.08 -8.34
CA ALA A 75 1.58 11.72 -7.31
C ALA A 75 1.96 12.89 -6.38
N GLU A 76 1.57 14.13 -6.73
CA GLU A 76 1.76 15.31 -5.88
C GLU A 76 0.69 15.40 -4.78
N LYS A 77 -0.44 14.70 -4.93
CA LYS A 77 -1.48 14.66 -3.91
C LYS A 77 -1.01 13.85 -2.70
N THR A 78 -0.96 14.52 -1.54
CA THR A 78 -0.86 13.85 -0.24
C THR A 78 -2.03 12.89 -0.09
N ASN A 79 -1.73 11.59 -0.08
CA ASN A 79 -2.70 10.54 0.16
C ASN A 79 -2.53 9.95 1.57
N SER A 80 -3.61 9.42 2.11
CA SER A 80 -3.66 8.76 3.41
C SER A 80 -2.73 7.55 3.47
N SER A 81 -2.52 6.83 2.36
CA SER A 81 -1.54 5.75 2.24
C SER A 81 -0.10 6.21 2.56
N SER A 82 0.27 7.46 2.25
CA SER A 82 1.58 8.05 2.59
C SER A 82 1.74 8.25 4.11
N ILE A 83 0.71 8.82 4.74
CA ILE A 83 0.67 9.02 6.20
C ILE A 83 0.74 7.67 6.90
N LEU A 84 -0.06 6.72 6.44
CA LEU A 84 -0.13 5.36 6.97
C LEU A 84 1.18 4.59 6.80
N THR A 85 1.83 4.70 5.65
CA THR A 85 3.17 4.12 5.42
C THR A 85 4.17 4.71 6.42
N SER A 86 4.17 6.03 6.59
CA SER A 86 5.07 6.70 7.54
C SER A 86 4.82 6.23 8.99
N LEU A 87 3.54 6.09 9.38
CA LEU A 87 3.15 5.54 10.68
C LEU A 87 3.60 4.09 10.85
N PHE A 88 3.41 3.25 9.83
CA PHE A 88 3.81 1.85 9.85
C PHE A 88 5.33 1.69 10.02
N LEU A 89 6.13 2.44 9.24
CA LEU A 89 7.59 2.41 9.33
C LEU A 89 8.07 2.87 10.71
N THR A 90 7.51 3.98 11.21
CA THR A 90 7.87 4.56 12.51
C THR A 90 7.49 3.64 13.67
N ALA A 91 6.29 3.06 13.63
CA ALA A 91 5.81 2.16 14.68
C ALA A 91 6.69 0.91 14.83
N ASN A 92 7.29 0.46 13.73
CA ASN A 92 8.08 -0.77 13.63
C ASN A 92 9.60 -0.56 13.58
N ASN A 93 10.06 0.68 13.74
CA ASN A 93 11.48 1.04 13.61
C ASN A 93 12.10 0.57 12.29
N ILE A 94 11.33 0.59 11.20
CA ILE A 94 11.81 0.22 9.87
C ILE A 94 12.66 1.39 9.34
N PRO A 95 13.92 1.16 8.96
CA PRO A 95 14.78 2.20 8.42
C PRO A 95 14.20 2.88 7.18
N ASN A 96 14.26 4.21 7.12
CA ASN A 96 13.73 4.99 5.99
C ASN A 96 14.38 4.64 4.64
N ASN A 97 15.61 4.12 4.63
CA ASN A 97 16.26 3.70 3.39
C ASN A 97 15.65 2.43 2.77
N LEU A 98 14.76 1.73 3.49
CA LEU A 98 13.94 0.65 2.94
C LEU A 98 12.65 1.15 2.32
N SER A 99 12.41 2.47 2.30
CA SER A 99 11.20 3.05 1.72
C SER A 99 11.50 4.21 0.79
N SER A 100 10.87 4.16 -0.37
CA SER A 100 10.74 5.30 -1.27
C SER A 100 9.52 5.11 -2.15
N ASN A 101 8.85 6.20 -2.47
CA ASN A 101 7.71 6.16 -3.36
C ASN A 101 8.12 5.98 -4.83
N PHE A 102 7.13 5.65 -5.66
CA PHE A 102 7.27 5.51 -7.10
C PHE A 102 6.70 6.73 -7.86
N SER A 103 6.65 7.91 -7.24
CA SER A 103 6.00 9.11 -7.82
C SER A 103 6.48 9.41 -9.23
N LYS A 104 7.80 9.37 -9.46
CA LYS A 104 8.39 9.62 -10.78
C LYS A 104 7.93 8.63 -11.86
N ALA A 105 7.79 7.35 -11.51
CA ALA A 105 7.28 6.33 -12.43
C ALA A 105 5.80 6.56 -12.76
N VAL A 106 5.01 6.85 -11.73
CA VAL A 106 3.57 7.09 -11.86
C VAL A 106 3.30 8.34 -12.71
N GLU A 107 3.99 9.44 -12.42
CA GLU A 107 3.93 10.68 -13.19
C GLU A 107 4.30 10.45 -14.65
N TYR A 108 5.43 9.81 -14.93
CA TYR A 108 5.86 9.52 -16.30
C TYR A 108 4.89 8.60 -17.05
N TYR A 109 4.31 7.61 -16.36
CA TYR A 109 3.35 6.68 -16.97
C TYR A 109 2.05 7.39 -17.37
N PHE A 110 1.54 8.29 -16.52
CA PHE A 110 0.29 9.03 -16.78
C PHE A 110 0.48 10.37 -17.49
N ALA A 111 1.73 10.76 -17.79
CA ALA A 111 2.04 11.99 -18.50
C ALA A 111 1.37 12.01 -19.88
N LYS A 112 0.59 13.06 -20.14
CA LYS A 112 -0.06 13.26 -21.45
C LYS A 112 0.95 13.57 -22.57
N ASN A 113 2.00 14.30 -22.24
CA ASN A 113 3.10 14.58 -23.15
C ASN A 113 4.42 14.14 -22.50
N LYS A 114 5.06 13.11 -23.07
CA LYS A 114 6.34 12.60 -22.58
C LYS A 114 7.53 13.49 -22.96
N GLU A 115 7.38 14.38 -23.94
CA GLU A 115 8.44 15.28 -24.41
C GLU A 115 8.95 16.22 -23.29
N ILE A 116 8.11 16.52 -22.29
CA ILE A 116 8.49 17.37 -21.14
C ILE A 116 9.62 16.78 -20.29
N TYR A 117 9.79 15.46 -20.33
CA TYR A 117 10.83 14.76 -19.57
C TYR A 117 12.15 14.65 -20.34
N GLY A 118 12.14 14.97 -21.64
CA GLY A 118 13.28 14.86 -22.53
C GLY A 118 13.68 13.43 -22.89
N ASP A 119 14.53 13.33 -23.90
CA ASP A 119 15.07 12.06 -24.35
C ASP A 119 15.95 11.43 -23.26
N GLY A 120 15.68 10.16 -22.93
CA GLY A 120 16.46 9.39 -21.95
C GLY A 120 15.92 9.38 -20.52
N TYR A 121 14.82 10.09 -20.21
CA TYR A 121 14.20 10.03 -18.88
C TYR A 121 13.77 8.61 -18.50
N GLU A 122 13.30 7.83 -19.47
CA GLU A 122 12.94 6.44 -19.25
C GLU A 122 14.13 5.60 -18.78
N LYS A 123 15.30 5.79 -19.41
CA LYS A 123 16.55 5.15 -19.00
C LYS A 123 16.97 5.60 -17.60
N TYR A 124 16.82 6.90 -17.29
CA TYR A 124 17.05 7.42 -15.95
C TYR A 124 16.14 6.74 -14.91
N LEU A 125 14.86 6.55 -15.20
CA LEU A 125 13.95 5.84 -14.29
C LEU A 125 14.38 4.39 -14.09
N ASP A 126 14.75 3.68 -15.17
CA ASP A 126 15.21 2.30 -15.09
C ASP A 126 16.48 2.19 -14.20
N GLU A 127 17.44 3.11 -14.34
CA GLU A 127 18.65 3.16 -13.49
C GLU A 127 18.31 3.55 -12.04
N TYR A 128 17.43 4.54 -11.85
CA TYR A 128 17.00 4.99 -10.53
C TYR A 128 16.34 3.86 -9.75
N PHE A 129 15.35 3.19 -10.33
CA PHE A 129 14.64 2.12 -9.63
C PHE A 129 15.49 0.87 -9.45
N ARG A 130 16.43 0.59 -10.35
CA ARG A 130 17.43 -0.47 -10.12
C ARG A 130 18.29 -0.18 -8.89
N ASN A 131 18.70 1.08 -8.68
CA ASN A 131 19.49 1.46 -7.51
C ASN A 131 18.67 1.47 -6.22
N VAL A 132 17.42 1.93 -6.29
CA VAL A 132 16.49 1.95 -5.15
C VAL A 132 16.12 0.53 -4.72
N LEU A 133 15.77 -0.32 -5.68
CA LEU A 133 15.32 -1.69 -5.42
C LEU A 133 16.48 -2.67 -5.24
N GLY A 134 17.68 -2.35 -5.72
CA GLY A 134 18.90 -3.13 -5.51
C GLY A 134 18.67 -4.66 -5.62
N GLU A 135 19.03 -5.36 -4.55
CA GLU A 135 18.84 -6.81 -4.41
C GLU A 135 17.61 -7.18 -3.56
N LYS A 136 16.63 -6.29 -3.42
CA LYS A 136 15.40 -6.59 -2.69
C LYS A 136 14.70 -7.79 -3.32
N SER A 137 14.04 -8.58 -2.48
CA SER A 137 13.24 -9.74 -2.87
C SER A 137 11.74 -9.45 -2.83
N TYR A 138 11.32 -8.49 -1.99
CA TYR A 138 9.92 -8.15 -1.76
C TYR A 138 9.63 -6.68 -2.02
N LEU A 139 8.50 -6.41 -2.66
CA LEU A 139 7.86 -5.11 -2.69
C LEU A 139 6.61 -5.16 -1.81
N ILE A 140 6.62 -4.37 -0.74
CA ILE A 140 5.51 -4.24 0.20
C ILE A 140 4.73 -2.97 -0.13
N LEU A 141 3.52 -3.13 -0.62
CA LEU A 141 2.62 -2.04 -0.97
C LEU A 141 1.68 -1.75 0.18
N ILE A 142 1.63 -0.50 0.65
CA ILE A 142 0.77 -0.08 1.75
C ILE A 142 -0.32 0.85 1.21
N ASP A 143 -1.58 0.53 1.52
CA ASP A 143 -2.75 1.33 1.13
C ASP A 143 -3.81 1.40 2.23
N ASP A 144 -4.57 2.48 2.25
CA ASP A 144 -5.69 2.68 3.19
C ASP A 144 -7.06 2.23 2.62
N PHE A 145 -7.04 1.51 1.50
CA PHE A 145 -8.14 0.99 0.69
C PHE A 145 -9.52 1.62 0.93
N SER A 146 -9.89 2.53 0.04
CA SER A 146 -11.17 3.27 0.15
C SER A 146 -12.08 3.15 -1.08
N GLY A 147 -11.84 2.20 -2.00
CA GLY A 147 -12.47 2.22 -3.34
C GLY A 147 -12.70 0.88 -4.04
N THR A 148 -12.61 0.89 -5.37
CA THR A 148 -12.87 -0.26 -6.26
C THR A 148 -11.60 -1.06 -6.59
N GLY A 149 -10.46 -0.71 -5.98
CA GLY A 149 -9.15 -1.27 -6.33
C GLY A 149 -8.52 -0.71 -7.61
N LYS A 150 -9.21 0.19 -8.34
CA LYS A 150 -8.68 0.76 -9.59
C LYS A 150 -7.34 1.48 -9.40
N SER A 151 -7.17 2.23 -8.32
CA SER A 151 -5.90 2.91 -8.02
C SER A 151 -4.75 1.92 -7.84
N ILE A 152 -5.00 0.75 -7.23
CA ILE A 152 -4.01 -0.31 -7.07
C ILE A 152 -3.60 -0.84 -8.44
N SER A 153 -4.57 -1.19 -9.29
CA SER A 153 -4.30 -1.67 -10.65
C SER A 153 -3.53 -0.66 -11.48
N ASP A 154 -3.99 0.59 -11.51
CA ASP A 154 -3.37 1.70 -12.25
C ASP A 154 -1.92 1.92 -11.77
N PHE A 155 -1.67 1.81 -10.46
CA PHE A 155 -0.34 1.94 -9.86
C PHE A 155 0.58 0.78 -10.25
N ILE A 156 0.11 -0.48 -10.13
CA ILE A 156 0.88 -1.66 -10.57
C ILE A 156 1.25 -1.55 -12.04
N ASP A 157 0.32 -1.13 -12.90
CA ASP A 157 0.58 -0.95 -14.32
C ASP A 157 1.68 0.10 -14.59
N ALA A 158 1.73 1.17 -13.80
CA ALA A 158 2.75 2.19 -13.92
C ALA A 158 4.15 1.72 -13.52
N ILE A 159 4.24 0.78 -12.56
CA ILE A 159 5.53 0.37 -11.98
C ILE A 159 6.01 -1.01 -12.42
N LYS A 160 5.15 -1.84 -13.04
CA LYS A 160 5.41 -3.27 -13.31
C LYS A 160 6.75 -3.55 -13.99
N LYS A 161 7.21 -2.67 -14.89
CA LYS A 161 8.48 -2.86 -15.60
C LYS A 161 9.71 -2.77 -14.69
N TYR A 162 9.61 -2.07 -13.56
CA TYR A 162 10.73 -1.88 -12.62
C TYR A 162 10.81 -3.00 -11.57
N ILE A 163 9.74 -3.78 -11.40
CA ILE A 163 9.57 -4.69 -10.24
C ILE A 163 9.49 -6.17 -10.65
N LEU A 164 9.91 -6.51 -11.87
CA LEU A 164 9.71 -7.83 -12.49
C LEU A 164 10.26 -9.01 -11.67
N THR A 165 11.29 -8.78 -10.86
CA THR A 165 11.95 -9.82 -10.05
C THR A 165 11.45 -9.86 -8.61
N LEU A 166 10.58 -8.94 -8.21
CA LEU A 166 10.11 -8.81 -6.83
C LEU A 166 8.86 -9.63 -6.60
N LYS A 167 8.80 -10.30 -5.44
CA LYS A 167 7.53 -10.78 -4.90
C LYS A 167 6.74 -9.58 -4.39
N ILE A 168 5.50 -9.45 -4.82
CA ILE A 168 4.64 -8.32 -4.44
C ILE A 168 3.71 -8.77 -3.31
N GLU A 169 3.78 -8.08 -2.18
CA GLU A 169 2.84 -8.24 -1.07
C GLU A 169 2.06 -6.94 -0.92
N ILE A 170 0.73 -7.04 -0.86
CA ILE A 170 -0.14 -5.87 -0.73
C ILE A 170 -0.74 -5.89 0.68
N ILE A 171 -0.42 -4.87 1.44
CA ILE A 171 -0.96 -4.61 2.76
C ILE A 171 -2.05 -3.55 2.64
N ILE A 172 -3.25 -3.93 3.03
CA ILE A 172 -4.41 -3.05 3.05
C ILE A 172 -4.78 -2.78 4.51
N PHE A 173 -4.82 -1.50 4.86
CA PHE A 173 -5.31 -1.03 6.14
C PHE A 173 -6.66 -0.35 5.98
N CYS A 174 -7.72 -0.99 6.48
CA CYS A 174 -9.04 -0.37 6.52
C CYS A 174 -9.19 0.50 7.78
N ILE A 175 -8.43 1.61 7.86
CA ILE A 175 -8.48 2.51 9.01
C ILE A 175 -9.39 3.69 8.71
N HIS A 176 -10.45 3.84 9.50
CA HIS A 176 -11.31 5.02 9.48
C HIS A 176 -11.07 5.85 10.73
N ILE A 177 -10.32 6.94 10.60
CA ILE A 177 -10.21 7.94 11.66
C ILE A 177 -11.45 8.82 11.58
N THR A 178 -12.27 8.75 12.62
CA THR A 178 -13.43 9.64 12.79
C THR A 178 -13.18 10.47 14.05
N GLU A 179 -12.97 11.78 13.90
CA GLU A 179 -12.76 12.71 15.03
C GLU A 179 -13.96 12.73 15.99
N ASP A 180 -15.18 12.49 15.49
CA ASP A 180 -16.43 12.54 16.28
C ASP A 180 -16.96 11.17 16.72
N ALA A 181 -16.16 10.12 16.58
CA ALA A 181 -16.59 8.76 16.82
C ALA A 181 -16.86 8.46 18.30
N GLU A 182 -16.15 9.13 19.21
CA GLU A 182 -16.36 9.00 20.65
C GLU A 182 -17.72 9.54 21.14
N LYS A 183 -18.42 10.34 20.33
CA LYS A 183 -19.65 11.04 20.78
C LYS A 183 -20.96 10.31 20.46
N LYS A 184 -20.96 9.02 20.14
CA LYS A 184 -22.20 8.24 19.95
C LYS A 184 -22.18 6.83 20.51
#